data_AF-A0A292SDB4-F1
#
_entry.id   AF-A0A292SDB4-F1
#
_cell.length_a   1.000
_cell.length_b   1.000
_cell.length_c   1.000
_cell.angle_alpha   90.00
_cell.angle_beta   90.00
_cell.angle_gamma   90.00
#
_symmetry.space_group_name_H-M   'P 1'
#
loop_
_entity.id
_entity.type
_entity.pdbx_description
1 polymer ?
#
loop_
_entity_poly.entity_id
_entity_poly.type
_entity_poly.pdbx_seq_one_letter_code
_entity_poly.pdbx_strand_id
1 'polypeptide(L)'
;MLYKTGNENMIKHKKNFNPLVVLEHKLDDTDALKKQRETYIAILNHDLKIPTLAQIRALELLSSENLGTLNSRQQELLDLTLDSCRYMYGMLTDLLLIYKYENNDVVLTLEKVELLRFLEDSFKDFETIMKAKNLKFVVRAKDKCYGIKADKAHLKKAFNNVLNTCISNAFDGTEIVIDLSKSQDKGRINLSINSKSPYMPPETIKGLFSRYVTCSEKMDKVGSGVLLYLAKRIINLHRGDIHINSFKDNYNFYSIIFPCINECKFCACAQKV
;
A
#
# COMPACT_ATOMS: atom_id res chain seq x y z
N MET A 1 23.89 -84.45 -19.52
CA MET A 1 24.84 -83.90 -20.53
C MET A 1 24.36 -82.48 -20.84
N LEU A 2 24.93 -81.40 -20.27
CA LEU A 2 26.14 -80.66 -20.73
C LEU A 2 26.04 -80.30 -22.23
N TYR A 3 26.05 -79.05 -22.74
CA TYR A 3 26.71 -77.78 -22.34
C TYR A 3 26.03 -76.51 -22.96
N LYS A 4 26.44 -75.35 -22.41
CA LYS A 4 26.26 -73.90 -22.74
C LYS A 4 26.35 -73.53 -24.26
N THR A 5 25.92 -72.37 -24.78
CA THR A 5 26.25 -70.94 -24.50
C THR A 5 25.44 -69.98 -25.40
N GLY A 6 25.23 -68.72 -24.99
CA GLY A 6 25.31 -67.57 -25.93
C GLY A 6 24.10 -66.62 -26.08
N ASN A 7 24.04 -65.62 -25.20
CA ASN A 7 23.70 -64.19 -25.39
C ASN A 7 22.78 -63.65 -26.52
N GLU A 8 21.92 -62.73 -26.04
CA GLU A 8 21.68 -61.35 -26.54
C GLU A 8 20.34 -60.97 -27.18
N ASN A 9 19.77 -59.92 -26.55
CA ASN A 9 18.87 -58.88 -27.06
C ASN A 9 17.35 -59.04 -26.86
N MET A 10 16.94 -58.71 -25.64
CA MET A 10 15.68 -58.02 -25.34
C MET A 10 15.64 -56.63 -26.00
N ILE A 11 14.63 -56.38 -26.84
CA ILE A 11 14.15 -55.02 -27.11
C ILE A 11 12.76 -54.90 -26.46
N LYS A 12 12.74 -54.42 -25.22
CA LYS A 12 11.53 -53.88 -24.58
C LYS A 12 11.45 -52.40 -24.94
N HIS A 13 10.49 -52.02 -25.79
CA HIS A 13 10.12 -50.63 -26.02
C HIS A 13 9.65 -49.98 -24.70
N LYS A 14 10.52 -49.19 -24.08
CA LYS A 14 10.20 -48.32 -22.95
C LYS A 14 9.64 -47.01 -23.51
N LYS A 15 8.33 -46.79 -23.35
CA LYS A 15 7.71 -45.46 -23.58
C LYS A 15 8.36 -44.46 -22.63
N ASN A 16 9.08 -43.48 -23.17
CA ASN A 16 9.51 -42.29 -22.44
C ASN A 16 8.27 -41.45 -22.10
N PHE A 17 7.74 -41.62 -20.88
CA PHE A 17 6.87 -40.63 -20.27
C PHE A 17 7.74 -39.43 -19.88
N ASN A 18 7.62 -38.33 -20.61
CA ASN A 18 8.29 -37.07 -20.26
C ASN A 18 7.50 -36.40 -19.11
N PRO A 19 8.06 -36.27 -17.89
CA PRO A 19 7.38 -35.58 -16.78
C PRO A 19 7.15 -34.07 -17.02
N LEU A 20 7.74 -33.51 -18.09
CA LEU A 20 7.59 -32.13 -18.51
C LEU A 20 6.16 -31.76 -18.96
N VAL A 21 5.48 -32.67 -19.67
CA VAL A 21 4.14 -32.39 -20.26
C VAL A 21 3.03 -32.35 -19.20
N VAL A 22 3.20 -33.09 -18.10
CA VAL A 22 2.25 -33.05 -16.96
C VAL A 22 2.43 -31.79 -16.11
N LEU A 23 3.64 -31.19 -16.13
CA LEU A 23 3.90 -29.92 -15.46
C LEU A 23 3.32 -28.76 -16.27
N GLU A 24 3.46 -28.74 -17.60
CA GLU A 24 2.88 -27.70 -18.46
C GLU A 24 1.36 -27.58 -18.31
N HIS A 25 0.62 -28.70 -18.40
CA HIS A 25 -0.84 -28.68 -18.23
C HIS A 25 -1.28 -28.22 -16.83
N LYS A 26 -0.58 -28.63 -15.76
CA LYS A 26 -0.89 -28.17 -14.40
C LYS A 26 -0.60 -26.68 -14.20
N LEU A 27 0.43 -26.15 -14.85
CA LEU A 27 0.76 -24.72 -14.81
C LEU A 27 -0.31 -23.90 -15.56
N ASP A 28 -0.72 -24.35 -16.74
CA ASP A 28 -1.78 -23.71 -17.53
C ASP A 28 -3.12 -23.68 -16.80
N ASP A 29 -3.50 -24.77 -16.14
CA ASP A 29 -4.73 -24.82 -15.34
C ASP A 29 -4.68 -23.85 -14.15
N THR A 30 -3.51 -23.72 -13.49
CA THR A 30 -3.35 -22.77 -12.38
C THR A 30 -3.37 -21.31 -12.84
N ASP A 31 -2.78 -21.01 -14.00
CA ASP A 31 -2.75 -19.64 -14.54
C ASP A 31 -4.12 -19.23 -15.11
N ALA A 32 -4.85 -20.15 -15.73
CA ALA A 32 -6.21 -19.93 -16.19
C ALA A 32 -7.16 -19.66 -15.00
N LEU A 33 -7.08 -20.46 -13.93
CA LEU A 33 -7.84 -20.24 -12.70
C LEU A 33 -7.49 -18.91 -12.03
N LYS A 34 -6.21 -18.52 -12.05
CA LYS A 34 -5.74 -17.24 -11.50
C LYS A 34 -6.34 -16.05 -12.28
N LYS A 35 -6.23 -16.06 -13.62
CA LYS A 35 -6.83 -15.04 -14.50
C LYS A 35 -8.35 -14.95 -14.37
N GLN A 36 -9.02 -16.08 -14.23
CA GLN A 36 -10.47 -16.11 -14.03
C GLN A 36 -10.85 -15.46 -12.70
N ARG A 37 -10.16 -15.80 -11.60
CA ARG A 37 -10.36 -15.18 -10.28
C ARG A 37 -10.13 -13.67 -10.32
N GLU A 38 -9.10 -13.21 -11.03
CA GLU A 38 -8.80 -11.78 -11.20
C GLU A 38 -9.92 -11.05 -11.94
N THR A 39 -10.38 -11.62 -13.05
CA THR A 39 -11.48 -11.07 -13.86
C THR A 39 -12.74 -10.95 -13.01
N TYR A 40 -13.07 -12.00 -12.25
CA TYR A 40 -14.21 -11.96 -11.32
C TYR A 40 -14.08 -10.86 -10.28
N ILE A 41 -12.88 -10.67 -9.71
CA ILE A 41 -12.69 -9.65 -8.68
C ILE A 41 -12.67 -8.24 -9.26
N ALA A 42 -12.17 -8.06 -10.49
CA ALA A 42 -12.27 -6.80 -11.19
C ALA A 42 -13.75 -6.43 -11.46
N ILE A 43 -14.56 -7.39 -11.91
CA ILE A 43 -16.00 -7.21 -12.15
C ILE A 43 -16.72 -6.89 -10.84
N LEU A 44 -16.53 -7.69 -9.79
CA LEU A 44 -17.17 -7.46 -8.50
C LEU A 44 -16.80 -6.09 -7.91
N ASN A 45 -15.54 -5.68 -8.02
CA ASN A 45 -15.13 -4.34 -7.57
C ASN A 45 -15.85 -3.25 -8.36
N HIS A 46 -15.94 -3.37 -9.68
CA HIS A 46 -16.65 -2.40 -10.52
C HIS A 46 -18.13 -2.30 -10.12
N ASP A 47 -18.80 -3.44 -10.01
CA ASP A 47 -20.23 -3.52 -9.74
C ASP A 47 -20.59 -3.09 -8.32
N LEU A 48 -19.66 -3.17 -7.37
CA LEU A 48 -19.81 -2.59 -6.02
C LEU A 48 -19.45 -1.11 -5.97
N LYS A 49 -18.46 -0.67 -6.76
CA LYS A 49 -17.99 0.73 -6.78
C LYS A 49 -19.08 1.70 -7.24
N ILE A 50 -19.85 1.31 -8.25
CA ILE A 50 -20.95 2.13 -8.79
C ILE A 50 -22.02 2.45 -7.73
N PRO A 51 -22.66 1.46 -7.07
CA PRO A 51 -23.69 1.74 -6.06
C PRO A 51 -23.13 2.46 -4.83
N THR A 52 -21.89 2.16 -4.40
CA THR A 52 -21.27 2.91 -3.30
C THR A 52 -21.04 4.38 -3.68
N LEU A 53 -20.62 4.67 -4.91
CA LEU A 53 -20.48 6.05 -5.37
C LEU A 53 -21.83 6.77 -5.42
N ALA A 54 -22.90 6.09 -5.86
CA ALA A 54 -24.24 6.65 -5.85
C ALA A 54 -24.72 7.00 -4.43
N GLN A 55 -24.44 6.13 -3.44
CA GLN A 55 -24.72 6.41 -2.02
C GLN A 55 -23.96 7.66 -1.53
N ILE A 56 -22.67 7.78 -1.84
CA ILE A 56 -21.87 8.96 -1.50
C ILE A 56 -22.51 10.23 -2.07
N ARG A 57 -22.90 10.23 -3.35
CA ARG A 57 -23.53 11.39 -3.99
C ARG A 57 -24.87 11.76 -3.37
N ALA A 58 -25.69 10.77 -3.03
CA ALA A 58 -26.97 11.00 -2.36
C ALA A 58 -26.78 11.64 -0.98
N LEU A 59 -25.81 11.15 -0.20
CA LEU A 59 -25.47 11.71 1.12
C LEU A 59 -24.85 13.11 1.01
N GLU A 60 -23.97 13.36 0.03
CA GLU A 60 -23.43 14.70 -0.24
C GLU A 60 -24.52 15.71 -0.60
N LEU A 61 -25.53 15.28 -1.39
CA LEU A 61 -26.68 16.11 -1.73
C LEU A 61 -27.52 16.44 -0.49
N LEU A 62 -27.78 15.46 0.38
CA LEU A 62 -28.47 15.70 1.64
C LEU A 62 -27.69 16.64 2.56
N SER A 63 -26.36 16.47 2.65
CA SER A 63 -25.49 17.33 3.46
C SER A 63 -25.39 18.76 2.96
N SER A 64 -25.71 19.01 1.68
CA SER A 64 -25.66 20.35 1.10
C SER A 64 -26.83 21.26 1.50
N GLU A 65 -27.77 20.74 2.31
CA GLU A 65 -29.01 21.40 2.75
C GLU A 65 -29.95 21.88 1.63
N ASN A 66 -29.62 21.58 0.36
CA ASN A 66 -30.45 21.89 -0.81
C ASN A 66 -31.82 21.21 -0.80
N LEU A 67 -32.00 20.16 0.00
CA LEU A 67 -33.26 19.41 0.18
C LEU A 67 -33.96 19.74 1.51
N GLY A 68 -33.44 20.69 2.28
CA GLY A 68 -33.92 21.05 3.62
C GLY A 68 -32.79 21.08 4.65
N THR A 69 -32.98 21.86 5.71
CA THR A 69 -32.01 21.98 6.82
C THR A 69 -32.00 20.73 7.69
N LEU A 70 -30.81 20.26 8.06
CA LEU A 70 -30.64 19.13 8.96
C LEU A 70 -30.45 19.64 10.40
N ASN A 71 -31.02 18.93 11.38
CA ASN A 71 -30.66 19.18 12.78
C ASN A 71 -29.28 18.57 13.09
N SER A 72 -28.68 18.97 14.22
CA SER A 72 -27.32 18.55 14.59
C SER A 72 -27.14 17.03 14.68
N ARG A 73 -28.12 16.28 15.21
CA ARG A 73 -28.07 14.82 15.30
C ARG A 73 -28.18 14.15 13.92
N GLN A 74 -28.98 14.71 13.02
CA GLN A 74 -29.09 14.23 11.65
C GLN A 74 -27.79 14.45 10.88
N GLN A 75 -27.17 15.62 11.05
CA GLN A 75 -25.87 15.93 10.45
C GLN A 75 -24.80 14.95 10.94
N GLU A 76 -24.71 14.70 12.25
CA GLU A 76 -23.75 13.76 12.84
C GLU A 76 -23.92 12.34 12.27
N LEU A 77 -25.16 11.83 12.20
CA LEU A 77 -25.44 10.51 11.63
C LEU A 77 -25.10 10.44 10.13
N LEU A 78 -25.34 11.53 9.40
CA LEU A 78 -25.06 11.64 7.98
C LEU A 78 -23.55 11.65 7.71
N ASP A 79 -22.78 12.40 8.50
CA ASP A 79 -21.32 12.44 8.42
C ASP A 79 -20.72 11.06 8.68
N LEU A 80 -21.17 10.37 9.73
CA LEU A 80 -20.76 8.98 10.03
C LEU A 80 -21.05 8.02 8.86
N THR A 81 -22.23 8.15 8.24
CA THR A 81 -22.62 7.29 7.12
C THR A 81 -21.80 7.60 5.87
N LEU A 82 -21.57 8.88 5.58
CA LEU A 82 -20.78 9.34 4.44
C LEU A 82 -19.33 8.87 4.55
N ASP A 83 -18.74 8.97 5.74
CA ASP A 83 -17.39 8.48 6.01
C ASP A 83 -17.29 6.96 5.82
N SER A 84 -18.29 6.20 6.26
CA SER A 84 -18.36 4.75 6.03
C SER A 84 -18.46 4.38 4.54
N CYS A 85 -19.28 5.08 3.76
CA CYS A 85 -19.39 4.88 2.32
C CYS A 85 -18.08 5.23 1.59
N ARG A 86 -17.43 6.34 1.95
CA ARG A 86 -16.12 6.74 1.40
C ARG A 86 -15.05 5.72 1.73
N TYR A 87 -15.05 5.20 2.95
CA TYR A 87 -14.15 4.15 3.39
C TYR A 87 -14.33 2.87 2.55
N MET A 88 -15.57 2.43 2.35
CA MET A 88 -15.90 1.27 1.49
C MET A 88 -15.43 1.47 0.05
N TYR A 89 -15.68 2.64 -0.54
CA TYR A 89 -15.21 2.99 -1.88
C TYR A 89 -13.69 2.96 -1.99
N GLY A 90 -12.99 3.43 -0.94
CA GLY A 90 -11.54 3.32 -0.82
C GLY A 90 -11.06 1.88 -0.84
N MET A 91 -11.68 1.00 -0.03
CA MET A 91 -11.33 -0.43 0.02
C MET A 91 -11.53 -1.12 -1.33
N LEU A 92 -12.63 -0.86 -2.04
CA LEU A 92 -12.88 -1.42 -3.37
C LEU A 92 -11.81 -0.99 -4.38
N THR A 93 -11.41 0.28 -4.30
CA THR A 93 -10.36 0.83 -5.16
C THR A 93 -9.00 0.19 -4.85
N ASP A 94 -8.69 0.00 -3.57
CA ASP A 94 -7.43 -0.58 -3.11
C ASP A 94 -7.33 -2.07 -3.44
N LEU A 95 -8.43 -2.81 -3.35
CA LEU A 95 -8.49 -4.22 -3.72
C LEU A 95 -8.11 -4.41 -5.19
N LEU A 96 -8.71 -3.64 -6.11
CA LEU A 96 -8.40 -3.73 -7.53
C LEU A 96 -6.93 -3.37 -7.81
N LEU A 97 -6.40 -2.37 -7.10
CA LEU A 97 -5.00 -1.97 -7.24
C LEU A 97 -4.06 -3.09 -6.77
N ILE A 98 -4.35 -3.72 -5.63
CA ILE A 98 -3.59 -4.87 -5.11
C ILE A 98 -3.44 -5.97 -6.16
N TYR A 99 -4.53 -6.34 -6.84
CA TYR A 99 -4.48 -7.36 -7.89
C TYR A 99 -3.57 -6.96 -9.05
N LYS A 100 -3.70 -5.73 -9.56
CA LYS A 100 -2.80 -5.21 -10.60
C LYS A 100 -1.33 -5.27 -10.18
N TYR A 101 -1.04 -4.92 -8.92
CA TYR A 101 0.31 -4.94 -8.35
C TYR A 101 0.88 -6.35 -8.18
N GLU A 102 0.05 -7.36 -7.94
CA GLU A 102 0.48 -8.76 -7.81
C GLU A 102 0.82 -9.41 -9.15
N ASN A 103 0.15 -8.96 -10.21
CA ASN A 103 0.32 -9.49 -11.56
C ASN A 103 1.36 -8.78 -12.40
N ASN A 104 2.01 -7.75 -11.83
CA ASN A 104 2.90 -6.85 -12.56
C ASN A 104 2.21 -6.11 -13.72
N ASP A 105 0.89 -5.93 -13.64
CA ASP A 105 0.09 -5.19 -14.63
C ASP A 105 0.17 -3.65 -14.44
N VAL A 106 1.01 -3.20 -13.51
CA VAL A 106 1.24 -1.78 -13.22
C VAL A 106 2.51 -1.32 -13.91
N VAL A 107 2.36 -0.42 -14.87
CA VAL A 107 3.48 0.30 -15.49
C VAL A 107 3.59 1.67 -14.83
N LEU A 108 4.71 1.90 -14.13
CA LEU A 108 4.97 3.17 -13.45
C LEU A 108 5.47 4.23 -14.43
N THR A 109 4.94 5.45 -14.32
CA THR A 109 5.45 6.62 -15.04
C THR A 109 6.43 7.36 -14.13
N LEU A 110 7.70 6.93 -14.14
CA LEU A 110 8.71 7.47 -13.23
C LEU A 110 9.16 8.88 -13.61
N GLU A 111 8.99 9.83 -12.71
CA GLU A 111 9.50 11.19 -12.81
C GLU A 111 10.40 11.53 -11.61
N LYS A 112 11.04 12.71 -11.66
CA LYS A 112 11.81 13.21 -10.51
C LYS A 112 10.84 13.77 -9.47
N VAL A 113 10.94 13.27 -8.24
CA VAL A 113 10.14 13.73 -7.10
C VAL A 113 11.08 14.29 -6.04
N GLU A 114 10.79 15.51 -5.60
CA GLU A 114 11.42 16.12 -4.43
C GLU A 114 10.58 15.75 -3.20
N LEU A 115 11.16 14.95 -2.30
CA LEU A 115 10.41 14.33 -1.22
C LEU A 115 9.86 15.34 -0.21
N LEU A 116 10.56 16.44 0.08
CA LEU A 116 10.06 17.43 1.06
C LEU A 116 8.76 18.07 0.57
N ARG A 117 8.76 18.63 -0.64
CA ARG A 117 7.55 19.21 -1.26
C ARG A 117 6.44 18.19 -1.40
N PHE A 118 6.77 16.97 -1.81
CA PHE A 118 5.79 15.89 -1.94
C PHE A 118 5.11 15.55 -0.62
N LEU A 119 5.87 15.53 0.49
CA LEU A 119 5.33 15.28 1.83
C LEU A 119 4.47 16.44 2.31
N GLU A 120 4.93 17.69 2.13
CA GLU A 120 4.16 18.89 2.46
C GLU A 120 2.80 18.90 1.75
N ASP A 121 2.76 18.54 0.47
CA ASP A 121 1.51 18.42 -0.28
C ASP A 121 0.63 17.27 0.21
N SER A 122 1.22 16.17 0.68
CA SER A 122 0.48 15.03 1.21
C SER A 122 -0.14 15.34 2.58
N PHE A 123 0.47 16.20 3.40
CA PHE A 123 -0.09 16.56 4.71
C PHE A 123 -1.38 17.37 4.62
N LYS A 124 -1.58 18.13 3.54
CA LYS A 124 -2.82 18.89 3.29
C LYS A 124 -4.05 17.97 3.31
N ASP A 125 -3.91 16.75 2.82
CA ASP A 125 -4.98 15.74 2.80
C ASP A 125 -5.41 15.30 4.22
N PHE A 126 -4.56 15.51 5.24
CA PHE A 126 -4.78 15.05 6.61
C PHE A 126 -5.03 16.18 7.63
N GLU A 127 -5.07 17.46 7.21
CA GLU A 127 -5.21 18.58 8.13
C GLU A 127 -6.45 18.47 9.04
N THR A 128 -7.59 18.06 8.48
CA THR A 128 -8.87 17.96 9.22
C THR A 128 -8.77 16.94 10.35
N ILE A 129 -8.31 15.71 10.05
CA ILE A 129 -8.19 14.66 11.06
C ILE A 129 -7.08 14.96 12.08
N MET A 130 -6.00 15.62 11.66
CA MET A 130 -4.94 16.07 12.56
C MET A 130 -5.47 17.12 13.55
N LYS A 131 -6.25 18.10 13.08
CA LYS A 131 -6.90 19.10 13.94
C LYS A 131 -7.86 18.44 14.93
N ALA A 132 -8.70 17.51 14.46
CA ALA A 132 -9.65 16.79 15.30
C ALA A 132 -8.97 16.01 16.43
N LYS A 133 -7.82 15.38 16.16
CA LYS A 133 -7.02 14.62 17.15
C LYS A 133 -5.96 15.47 17.88
N ASN A 134 -5.94 16.79 17.66
CA ASN A 134 -4.93 17.71 18.19
C ASN A 134 -3.48 17.27 17.91
N LEU A 135 -3.22 16.71 16.73
CA LEU A 135 -1.92 16.23 16.29
C LEU A 135 -1.14 17.33 15.57
N LYS A 136 0.19 17.24 15.59
CA LYS A 136 1.08 18.18 14.87
C LYS A 136 2.10 17.43 14.02
N PHE A 137 2.32 17.89 12.78
CA PHE A 137 3.41 17.40 11.95
C PHE A 137 4.70 18.17 12.24
N VAL A 138 5.80 17.45 12.40
CA VAL A 138 7.14 18.02 12.54
C VAL A 138 8.06 17.37 11.51
N VAL A 139 8.47 18.12 10.49
CA VAL A 139 9.42 17.62 9.48
C VAL A 139 10.84 18.01 9.88
N ARG A 140 11.72 17.01 9.93
CA ARG A 140 13.14 17.16 10.23
C ARG A 140 13.95 16.64 9.04
N ALA A 141 14.65 17.55 8.39
CA ALA A 141 15.49 17.24 7.23
C ALA A 141 16.89 17.78 7.46
N LYS A 142 17.91 16.93 7.30
CA LYS A 142 19.32 17.35 7.44
C LYS A 142 19.83 18.05 6.18
N ASP A 143 19.31 17.66 5.01
CA ASP A 143 19.67 18.19 3.70
C ASP A 143 18.49 18.95 3.09
N LYS A 144 18.76 19.85 2.14
CA LYS A 144 17.71 20.61 1.43
C LYS A 144 17.10 19.87 0.22
N CYS A 145 17.68 18.73 -0.17
CA CYS A 145 17.32 18.06 -1.42
C CYS A 145 17.32 16.54 -1.26
N TYR A 146 16.11 15.97 -1.25
CA TYR A 146 15.85 14.52 -1.22
C TYR A 146 15.13 14.10 -2.49
N GLY A 147 15.91 13.75 -3.51
CA GLY A 147 15.39 13.39 -4.83
C GLY A 147 15.25 11.89 -5.04
N ILE A 148 14.07 11.44 -5.49
CA ILE A 148 13.82 10.05 -5.90
C ILE A 148 13.21 9.97 -7.30
N LYS A 149 13.33 8.80 -7.96
CA LYS A 149 12.58 8.51 -9.19
C LYS A 149 11.31 7.78 -8.80
N ALA A 150 10.17 8.41 -9.02
CA ALA A 150 8.90 7.83 -8.65
C ALA A 150 7.75 8.28 -9.54
N ASP A 151 6.72 7.45 -9.62
CA ASP A 151 5.42 7.83 -10.11
C ASP A 151 4.68 8.53 -8.96
N LYS A 152 4.41 9.83 -9.09
CA LYS A 152 3.84 10.64 -8.00
C LYS A 152 2.48 10.13 -7.55
N ALA A 153 1.61 9.67 -8.46
CA ALA A 153 0.26 9.26 -8.11
C ALA A 153 0.28 7.97 -7.28
N HIS A 154 1.04 6.98 -7.73
CA HIS A 154 1.23 5.74 -7.01
C HIS A 154 1.96 5.98 -5.69
N LEU A 155 3.01 6.79 -5.68
CA LEU A 155 3.74 7.14 -4.47
C LEU A 155 2.84 7.85 -3.45
N LYS A 156 2.02 8.82 -3.88
CA LYS A 156 1.06 9.52 -3.00
C LYS A 156 0.12 8.53 -2.32
N LYS A 157 -0.37 7.53 -3.06
CA LYS A 157 -1.20 6.47 -2.50
C LYS A 157 -0.48 5.67 -1.41
N ALA A 158 0.77 5.27 -1.63
CA ALA A 158 1.56 4.55 -0.64
C ALA A 158 1.79 5.38 0.64
N PHE A 159 2.16 6.65 0.48
CA PHE A 159 2.38 7.55 1.62
C PHE A 159 1.09 7.84 2.39
N ASN A 160 -0.02 8.08 1.69
CA ASN A 160 -1.31 8.29 2.35
C ASN A 160 -1.73 7.05 3.15
N ASN A 161 -1.48 5.84 2.65
CA ASN A 161 -1.76 4.60 3.38
C ASN A 161 -0.92 4.47 4.67
N VAL A 162 0.36 4.83 4.62
CA VAL A 162 1.25 4.83 5.80
C VAL A 162 0.86 5.93 6.80
N LEU A 163 0.66 7.16 6.32
CA LEU A 163 0.24 8.30 7.15
C LEU A 163 -1.11 8.04 7.82
N ASN A 164 -2.09 7.52 7.08
CA ASN A 164 -3.39 7.18 7.64
C ASN A 164 -3.26 6.14 8.77
N THR A 165 -2.40 5.14 8.59
CA THR A 165 -2.16 4.13 9.63
C THR A 165 -1.45 4.73 10.85
N CYS A 166 -0.47 5.61 10.63
CA CYS A 166 0.22 6.33 11.70
C CYS A 166 -0.75 7.22 12.50
N ILE A 167 -1.51 8.08 11.82
CA ILE A 167 -2.48 9.02 12.44
C ILE A 167 -3.59 8.27 13.19
N SER A 168 -4.12 7.19 12.60
CA SER A 168 -5.19 6.39 13.21
C SER A 168 -4.75 5.70 14.50
N ASN A 169 -3.46 5.38 14.62
CA ASN A 169 -2.89 4.71 15.79
C ASN A 169 -2.24 5.69 16.77
N ALA A 170 -1.90 6.90 16.35
CA ALA A 170 -1.35 7.93 17.21
C ALA A 170 -2.30 8.26 18.36
N PHE A 171 -1.73 8.46 19.55
CA PHE A 171 -2.46 9.04 20.66
C PHE A 171 -2.76 10.51 20.36
N ASP A 172 -3.90 10.99 20.84
CA ASP A 172 -4.32 12.38 20.67
C ASP A 172 -3.33 13.34 21.35
N GLY A 173 -3.17 14.55 20.78
CA GLY A 173 -2.25 15.55 21.34
C GLY A 173 -0.76 15.30 21.06
N THR A 174 -0.40 14.27 20.29
CA THR A 174 0.99 13.91 20.03
C THR A 174 1.54 14.50 18.72
N GLU A 175 2.86 14.53 18.61
CA GLU A 175 3.56 14.91 17.38
C GLU A 175 3.78 13.70 16.49
N ILE A 176 3.53 13.89 15.19
CA ILE A 176 3.98 12.99 14.13
C ILE A 176 5.26 13.59 13.55
N VAL A 177 6.39 12.97 13.88
CA VAL A 177 7.72 13.43 13.47
C VAL A 177 8.14 12.69 12.22
N ILE A 178 8.58 13.44 11.21
CA ILE A 178 9.03 12.89 9.93
C ILE A 178 10.49 13.24 9.75
N ASP A 179 11.35 12.24 9.88
CA ASP A 179 12.79 12.37 9.77
C ASP A 179 13.24 11.94 8.36
N LEU A 180 13.93 12.83 7.67
CA LEU A 180 14.56 12.60 6.37
C LEU A 180 16.07 12.65 6.51
N SER A 181 16.74 11.61 6.02
CA SER A 181 18.21 11.52 6.02
C SER A 181 18.73 10.74 4.82
N LYS A 182 19.93 11.07 4.36
CA LYS A 182 20.67 10.23 3.40
C LYS A 182 21.44 9.16 4.17
N SER A 183 21.45 7.94 3.65
CA SER A 183 22.33 6.89 4.18
C SER A 183 23.79 7.29 3.98
N GLN A 184 24.67 6.85 4.88
CA GLN A 184 26.10 7.13 4.83
C GLN A 184 26.74 6.64 3.52
N ASP A 185 26.19 5.59 2.90
CA ASP A 185 26.66 5.02 1.62
C ASP A 185 26.17 5.80 0.37
N LYS A 186 25.61 7.01 0.52
CA LYS A 186 25.20 7.96 -0.54
C LYS A 186 24.15 7.47 -1.57
N GLY A 187 23.75 6.20 -1.55
CA GLY A 187 22.82 5.63 -2.53
C GLY A 187 21.35 5.57 -2.12
N ARG A 188 21.00 5.91 -0.88
CA ARG A 188 19.64 5.74 -0.34
C ARG A 188 19.18 6.92 0.52
N ILE A 189 17.89 7.17 0.50
CA ILE A 189 17.18 8.12 1.36
C ILE A 189 16.36 7.30 2.35
N ASN A 190 16.52 7.60 3.63
CA ASN A 190 15.73 7.05 4.72
C ASN A 190 14.71 8.11 5.15
N LEU A 191 13.43 7.73 5.11
CA LEU A 191 12.31 8.48 5.63
C LEU A 191 11.72 7.71 6.80
N SER A 192 11.58 8.33 7.96
CA SER A 192 10.95 7.72 9.13
C SER A 192 9.75 8.57 9.55
N ILE A 193 8.58 7.95 9.70
CA ILE A 193 7.38 8.59 10.26
C ILE A 193 7.18 8.01 11.65
N ASN A 194 7.18 8.87 12.67
CA ASN A 194 7.29 8.47 14.07
C ASN A 194 6.15 9.11 14.86
N SER A 195 5.45 8.32 15.68
CA SER A 195 4.39 8.84 16.54
C SER A 195 4.33 8.07 17.85
N LYS A 196 3.89 8.74 18.92
CA LYS A 196 3.47 8.05 20.13
C LYS A 196 2.16 7.32 19.88
N SER A 197 2.15 6.02 20.10
CA SER A 197 1.02 5.13 19.78
C SER A 197 1.16 3.81 20.54
N PRO A 198 0.08 3.01 20.69
CA PRO A 198 0.15 1.73 21.38
C PRO A 198 1.25 0.82 20.83
N TYR A 199 1.95 0.15 21.74
CA TYR A 199 2.91 -0.90 21.38
C TYR A 199 2.24 -1.99 20.54
N MET A 200 2.93 -2.40 19.48
CA MET A 200 2.53 -3.47 18.58
C MET A 200 3.48 -4.66 18.76
N PRO A 201 2.98 -5.82 19.21
CA PRO A 201 3.77 -7.05 19.26
C PRO A 201 4.35 -7.40 17.88
N PRO A 202 5.53 -8.05 17.81
CA PRO A 202 6.15 -8.44 16.54
C PRO A 202 5.24 -9.27 15.61
N GLU A 203 4.36 -10.10 16.17
CA GLU A 203 3.39 -10.88 15.41
C GLU A 203 2.34 -9.99 14.73
N THR A 204 1.84 -8.98 15.45
CA THR A 204 0.96 -7.95 14.91
C THR A 204 1.63 -7.21 13.76
N ILE A 205 2.90 -6.81 13.93
CA ILE A 205 3.69 -6.11 12.91
C ILE A 205 3.84 -6.97 11.64
N LYS A 206 4.14 -8.26 11.77
CA LYS A 206 4.20 -9.19 10.64
C LYS A 206 2.85 -9.27 9.92
N GLY A 207 1.75 -9.28 10.67
CA GLY A 207 0.39 -9.27 10.16
C GLY A 207 0.02 -7.99 9.39
N LEU A 208 0.54 -6.82 9.77
CA LEU A 208 0.20 -5.54 9.11
C LEU A 208 0.58 -5.49 7.63
N PHE A 209 1.60 -6.24 7.21
CA PHE A 209 2.00 -6.35 5.80
C PHE A 209 1.43 -7.60 5.11
N SER A 210 0.48 -8.27 5.73
CA SER A 210 -0.16 -9.44 5.15
C SER A 210 -1.50 -9.08 4.53
N ARG A 211 -1.88 -9.88 3.54
CA ARG A 211 -3.14 -9.72 2.84
C ARG A 211 -4.28 -10.03 3.81
N TYR A 212 -5.22 -9.11 3.97
CA TYR A 212 -6.48 -9.29 4.73
C TYR A 212 -6.40 -9.34 6.27
N VAL A 213 -5.28 -8.95 6.90
CA VAL A 213 -5.23 -8.94 8.38
C VAL A 213 -5.66 -7.59 8.94
N THR A 214 -6.68 -7.62 9.78
CA THR A 214 -7.16 -6.46 10.52
C THR A 214 -6.76 -6.58 11.98
N CYS A 215 -5.95 -5.64 12.47
CA CYS A 215 -5.34 -5.73 13.80
C CYS A 215 -6.21 -5.16 14.94
N SER A 216 -7.54 -5.17 14.85
CA SER A 216 -8.39 -4.67 15.94
C SER A 216 -9.44 -5.68 16.41
N GLU A 217 -9.46 -5.93 17.72
CA GLU A 217 -10.54 -6.62 18.44
C GLU A 217 -11.83 -5.78 18.53
N LYS A 218 -11.73 -4.48 18.26
CA LYS A 218 -12.88 -3.57 18.11
C LYS A 218 -13.26 -3.46 16.63
N MET A 219 -14.54 -3.68 16.33
CA MET A 219 -15.12 -3.57 14.99
C MET A 219 -14.94 -2.18 14.33
N ASP A 220 -14.50 -1.18 15.09
CA ASP A 220 -14.39 0.22 14.63
C ASP A 220 -13.05 0.57 13.95
N LYS A 221 -12.05 -0.33 13.98
CA LYS A 221 -10.73 -0.15 13.32
C LYS A 221 -10.44 -1.23 12.29
N VAL A 222 -11.49 -1.72 11.64
CA VAL A 222 -11.41 -2.77 10.63
C VAL A 222 -10.87 -2.19 9.32
N GLY A 223 -9.53 -2.03 9.16
CA GLY A 223 -8.98 -1.57 7.88
C GLY A 223 -7.48 -1.56 7.57
N SER A 224 -6.58 -1.66 8.55
CA SER A 224 -5.18 -1.26 8.28
C SER A 224 -4.35 -2.21 7.39
N GLY A 225 -4.61 -3.52 7.41
CA GLY A 225 -3.72 -4.49 6.73
C GLY A 225 -3.79 -4.43 5.21
N VAL A 226 -4.93 -4.04 4.63
CA VAL A 226 -5.05 -3.87 3.17
C VAL A 226 -4.24 -2.65 2.72
N LEU A 227 -4.26 -1.57 3.50
CA LEU A 227 -3.58 -0.32 3.17
C LEU A 227 -2.06 -0.45 3.20
N LEU A 228 -1.50 -1.07 4.25
CA LEU A 228 -0.06 -1.25 4.39
C LEU A 228 0.51 -2.31 3.44
N TYR A 229 -0.26 -3.37 3.13
CA TYR A 229 0.11 -4.31 2.07
C TYR A 229 0.29 -3.59 0.73
N LEU A 230 -0.69 -2.77 0.34
CA LEU A 230 -0.63 -2.00 -0.90
C LEU A 230 0.53 -0.99 -0.88
N ALA A 231 0.74 -0.28 0.23
CA ALA A 231 1.86 0.63 0.39
C ALA A 231 3.21 -0.08 0.15
N LYS A 232 3.40 -1.26 0.75
CA LYS A 232 4.59 -2.09 0.55
C LYS A 232 4.77 -2.49 -0.90
N ARG A 233 3.71 -2.94 -1.60
CA ARG A 233 3.79 -3.29 -3.03
C ARG A 233 4.21 -2.09 -3.89
N ILE A 234 3.64 -0.92 -3.63
CA ILE A 234 3.99 0.32 -4.34
C ILE A 234 5.45 0.70 -4.08
N ILE A 235 5.88 0.73 -2.82
CA ILE A 235 7.25 1.10 -2.41
C ILE A 235 8.26 0.13 -3.03
N ASN A 236 7.97 -1.17 -3.04
CA ASN A 236 8.83 -2.19 -3.63
C ASN A 236 8.97 -2.02 -5.15
N LEU A 237 7.89 -1.68 -5.87
CA LEU A 237 7.98 -1.38 -7.31
C LEU A 237 8.79 -0.12 -7.60
N HIS A 238 8.87 0.80 -6.64
CA HIS A 238 9.80 1.95 -6.66
C HIS A 238 11.23 1.59 -6.22
N ARG A 239 11.55 0.29 -6.07
CA ARG A 239 12.82 -0.24 -5.58
C ARG A 239 13.18 0.24 -4.16
N GLY A 240 12.17 0.67 -3.41
CA GLY A 240 12.29 0.99 -2.00
C GLY A 240 11.96 -0.21 -1.12
N ASP A 241 11.99 0.03 0.18
CA ASP A 241 11.55 -0.94 1.19
C ASP A 241 10.85 -0.23 2.35
N ILE A 242 9.98 -0.93 3.07
CA ILE A 242 9.22 -0.40 4.20
C ILE A 242 9.25 -1.37 5.40
N HIS A 243 9.52 -0.80 6.57
CA HIS A 243 9.62 -1.51 7.84
C HIS A 243 8.84 -0.77 8.93
N ILE A 244 8.34 -1.53 9.90
CA ILE A 244 7.69 -0.97 11.08
C ILE A 244 8.40 -1.52 12.32
N ASN A 245 8.81 -0.62 13.19
CA ASN A 245 9.38 -0.95 14.48
C ASN A 245 8.51 -0.32 15.56
N SER A 246 8.06 -1.14 16.51
CA SER A 246 7.32 -0.70 17.68
C SER A 246 8.15 -0.94 18.93
N PHE A 247 8.20 0.06 19.79
CA PHE A 247 8.95 0.01 21.03
C PHE A 247 8.00 0.09 22.23
N LYS A 248 8.40 -0.55 23.34
CA LYS A 248 7.58 -0.64 24.56
C LYS A 248 7.36 0.70 25.28
N ASP A 249 8.09 1.73 24.88
CA ASP A 249 7.89 3.12 25.29
C ASP A 249 6.72 3.81 24.54
N ASN A 250 5.93 3.03 23.80
CA ASN A 250 4.78 3.47 23.01
C ASN A 250 5.17 4.41 21.87
N TYR A 251 6.29 4.14 21.20
CA TYR A 251 6.61 4.74 19.92
C TYR A 251 6.59 3.72 18.79
N ASN A 252 5.96 4.12 17.68
CA ASN A 252 5.98 3.36 16.43
C ASN A 252 6.73 4.17 15.36
N PHE A 253 7.62 3.49 14.65
CA PHE A 253 8.47 4.02 13.61
C PHE A 253 8.14 3.30 12.30
N TYR A 254 7.66 4.06 11.31
CA TYR A 254 7.40 3.58 9.96
C TYR A 254 8.57 4.05 9.07
N SER A 255 9.51 3.15 8.80
CA SER A 255 10.73 3.45 8.05
C SER A 255 10.56 3.07 6.58
N ILE A 256 10.71 4.05 5.68
CA ILE A 256 10.67 3.88 4.23
C ILE A 256 12.04 4.24 3.66
N ILE A 257 12.59 3.36 2.83
CA ILE A 257 13.90 3.51 2.24
C ILE A 257 13.74 3.59 0.73
N PHE A 258 14.29 4.61 0.08
CA PHE A 258 14.28 4.74 -1.38
C PHE A 258 15.69 4.87 -1.95
N PRO A 259 15.92 4.45 -3.21
CA PRO A 259 17.14 4.79 -3.93
C PRO A 259 17.20 6.31 -4.17
N CYS A 260 18.33 6.92 -3.82
CA CYS A 260 18.56 8.35 -4.04
C CYS A 260 18.91 8.62 -5.51
N ILE A 261 18.42 9.73 -6.07
CA ILE A 261 19.00 10.30 -7.29
C ILE A 261 20.13 11.24 -6.87
N ASN A 262 21.35 11.01 -7.35
CA ASN A 262 22.50 11.89 -7.10
C ASN A 262 22.20 13.38 -7.35
N GLU A 263 22.69 14.22 -6.43
CA GLU A 263 22.46 15.68 -6.34
C GLU A 263 22.76 16.45 -7.64
N CYS A 264 23.70 15.99 -8.46
CA CYS A 264 24.07 16.63 -9.74
C CYS A 264 22.92 16.74 -10.76
N LYS A 265 21.79 16.02 -10.59
CA LYS A 265 20.65 16.08 -11.51
C LYS A 265 19.43 16.84 -10.97
N PHE A 266 19.50 17.37 -9.74
CA PHE A 266 18.41 18.14 -9.13
C PHE A 266 18.57 19.66 -9.35
N CYS A 267 19.81 20.17 -9.39
CA CYS A 267 20.09 21.61 -9.54
C CYS A 267 20.15 22.12 -11.00
N ALA A 268 20.21 21.24 -12.02
CA ALA A 268 20.53 21.64 -13.39
C ALA A 268 19.36 22.25 -14.22
N CYS A 269 18.21 22.59 -13.61
CA CYS A 269 17.09 23.23 -14.31
C CYS A 269 16.56 24.51 -13.64
N ALA A 270 17.24 25.05 -12.61
CA ALA A 270 16.83 26.28 -11.94
C ALA A 270 17.60 27.54 -12.39
N GLN A 271 18.32 27.47 -13.52
CA GLN A 271 18.94 28.63 -14.16
C GLN A 271 18.67 28.60 -15.66
N LYS A 272 17.60 29.27 -16.07
CA LYS A 272 17.44 29.98 -17.34
C LYS A 272 16.17 30.82 -17.21
N VAL A 273 16.34 32.01 -16.63
CA VAL A 273 15.58 33.21 -17.00
C VAL A 273 16.27 33.79 -18.22
#